data_AF-A0AAU9R9U5-F1
#
_entry.id   AF-A0AAU9R9U5-F1
#
_cell.length_a   1.000
_cell.length_b   1.000
_cell.length_c   1.000
_cell.angle_alpha   90.00
_cell.angle_beta   90.00
_cell.angle_gamma   90.00
#
_symmetry.space_group_name_H-M   'P 1'
#
loop_
_entity.id
_entity.type
_entity.pdbx_description
1 polymer ?
#
loop_
_entity_poly.entity_id
_entity_poly.type
_entity_poly.pdbx_seq_one_letter_code
_entity_poly.pdbx_strand_id
1 'polypeptide(L)'
;KFQPLQFLGIPSNMSMTAQIYQRRSGRQIFTTSTKDRLHNSTIVTIVSSMAEISDITAQTQTAVSDIEDGGSGGDSQSPNSPGPLVSVSFVQKLIGEFVGTFTMIFAGCSAIVVNETYGKPVTLPGIALVWGLTVTVMIYSIGHVSGAHFNPAVSIAFASSKKFPFKQVPGYIAAQVLGSTLAAATLRLVFHLNDDVCSLKGDVYVGTYPSDSNTTSFVMEFITTFNLMFVISAVATDKRANGSFAGVAIGATVVLDILMSGPISGASMNPARSLGPAFIWGCYKDLWLYIVSPVIGALSGAWTYDMLRSTNKSYGEIIRPNCNKVSSRDRQEATQDEICVLRVVDPLNQKYFICSSPTDINDKCNVTCKLA
;
A
#
# COMPACT_ATOMS: atom_id res chain seq x y z
N LYS A 1 -12.03 -51.83 1.03
CA LYS A 1 -11.85 -51.86 -0.45
C LYS A 1 -11.38 -50.48 -0.86
N PHE A 2 -10.29 -50.45 -1.62
CA PHE A 2 -9.50 -49.32 -2.16
C PHE A 2 -8.43 -48.66 -1.26
N GLN A 3 -7.26 -48.55 -1.88
CA GLN A 3 -5.89 -48.33 -1.39
C GLN A 3 -5.47 -46.84 -1.38
N PRO A 4 -4.33 -46.51 -0.74
CA PRO A 4 -3.76 -45.16 -0.66
C PRO A 4 -2.86 -44.81 -1.86
N LEU A 5 -2.70 -43.52 -2.13
CA LEU A 5 -1.68 -42.97 -3.04
C LEU A 5 -0.56 -42.32 -2.21
N GLN A 6 0.66 -42.81 -2.42
CA GLN A 6 1.92 -42.35 -1.81
C GLN A 6 2.40 -41.05 -2.47
N PHE A 7 2.86 -40.08 -1.68
CA PHE A 7 3.83 -39.08 -2.12
C PHE A 7 5.20 -39.47 -1.58
N LEU A 8 6.10 -39.83 -2.52
CA LEU A 8 7.52 -40.07 -2.31
C LEU A 8 8.27 -38.75 -2.12
N GLY A 9 9.22 -38.73 -1.18
CA GLY A 9 10.51 -38.06 -1.42
C GLY A 9 10.94 -36.91 -0.51
N ILE A 10 11.03 -37.11 0.82
CA ILE A 10 12.04 -36.43 1.66
C ILE A 10 12.58 -37.45 2.67
N PRO A 11 13.91 -37.64 2.80
CA PRO A 11 14.51 -38.71 3.59
C PRO A 11 14.31 -38.57 5.11
N SER A 12 14.03 -39.71 5.73
CA SER A 12 13.92 -39.95 7.16
C SER A 12 15.30 -39.89 7.84
N ASN A 13 15.72 -38.70 8.28
CA ASN A 13 16.69 -38.51 9.37
C ASN A 13 16.83 -37.03 9.81
N MET A 14 15.70 -36.35 10.04
CA MET A 14 15.70 -35.02 10.66
C MET A 14 14.78 -35.03 11.88
N SER A 15 15.39 -35.16 13.06
CA SER A 15 14.74 -34.89 14.35
C SER A 15 14.75 -33.38 14.57
N MET A 16 13.58 -32.73 14.53
CA MET A 16 13.41 -31.38 15.05
C MET A 16 12.93 -31.47 16.49
N THR A 17 13.86 -31.26 17.43
CA THR A 17 13.53 -31.04 18.84
C THR A 17 13.37 -29.54 19.05
N ALA A 18 12.15 -29.06 19.31
CA ALA A 18 11.91 -27.65 19.63
C ALA A 18 12.19 -27.41 21.12
N GLN A 19 13.34 -26.82 21.45
CA GLN A 19 13.57 -26.22 22.76
C GLN A 19 13.15 -24.76 22.72
N ILE A 20 12.18 -24.38 23.56
CA ILE A 20 11.77 -23.00 23.77
C ILE A 20 12.88 -22.30 24.55
N TYR A 21 13.64 -21.41 23.89
CA TYR A 21 14.54 -20.49 24.56
C TYR A 21 13.90 -19.11 24.64
N GLN A 22 13.55 -18.71 25.85
CA GLN A 22 13.23 -17.33 26.19
C GLN A 22 14.56 -16.61 26.44
N ARG A 23 14.91 -15.57 25.67
CA ARG A 23 16.06 -14.72 26.04
C ARG A 23 15.92 -13.25 25.70
N ARG A 24 16.25 -12.48 26.74
CA ARG A 24 16.50 -11.04 26.86
C ARG A 24 17.70 -10.57 26.03
N SER A 25 17.63 -9.28 25.68
CA SER A 25 18.67 -8.34 25.25
C SER A 25 19.24 -8.51 23.83
N GLY A 26 19.13 -7.42 23.06
CA GLY A 26 19.45 -7.32 21.65
C GLY A 26 20.94 -7.46 21.29
N ARG A 27 21.16 -8.20 20.20
CA ARG A 27 22.11 -7.94 19.09
C ARG A 27 22.16 -9.22 18.24
N GLN A 28 21.96 -9.10 16.93
CA GLN A 28 22.42 -10.11 15.98
C GLN A 28 23.31 -9.43 14.94
N ILE A 29 24.50 -9.98 14.75
CA ILE A 29 25.38 -9.72 13.62
C ILE A 29 25.22 -10.94 12.71
N PHE A 30 24.77 -10.73 11.46
CA PHE A 30 24.79 -11.76 10.44
C PHE A 30 26.02 -11.57 9.56
N THR A 31 26.82 -12.62 9.43
CA THR A 31 27.86 -12.72 8.39
C THR A 31 27.51 -13.91 7.50
N THR A 32 27.30 -13.68 6.21
CA THR A 32 27.21 -14.73 5.18
C THR A 32 28.43 -14.63 4.27
N SER A 33 29.21 -15.71 4.23
CA SER A 33 30.29 -15.91 3.27
C SER A 33 29.80 -16.89 2.21
N THR A 34 29.73 -16.46 0.95
CA THR A 34 29.52 -17.35 -0.20
C THR A 34 30.75 -17.34 -1.10
N LYS A 35 31.32 -18.53 -1.31
CA LYS A 35 32.38 -18.79 -2.28
C LYS A 35 31.75 -19.33 -3.56
N ASP A 36 32.29 -18.84 -4.67
CA ASP A 36 32.22 -19.32 -6.06
C ASP A 36 31.16 -18.75 -7.01
N ARG A 37 31.64 -18.64 -8.26
CA ARG A 37 31.40 -17.60 -9.29
C ARG A 37 30.68 -18.17 -10.52
N LEU A 38 30.05 -17.26 -11.29
CA LEU A 38 29.57 -17.32 -12.70
C LEU A 38 28.18 -17.98 -12.89
N HIS A 39 27.20 -17.48 -13.68
CA HIS A 39 27.17 -16.51 -14.78
C HIS A 39 25.71 -16.01 -14.99
N ASN A 40 25.39 -14.74 -14.70
CA ASN A 40 24.33 -13.92 -15.36
C ASN A 40 24.31 -12.49 -14.76
N SER A 41 25.00 -11.54 -15.39
CA SER A 41 25.51 -10.31 -14.75
C SER A 41 24.56 -9.11 -14.67
N THR A 42 23.27 -9.25 -14.99
CA THR A 42 22.32 -8.12 -14.93
C THR A 42 21.23 -8.33 -13.88
N ILE A 43 20.63 -9.52 -13.83
CA ILE A 43 19.58 -9.85 -12.83
C ILE A 43 20.19 -10.03 -11.44
N VAL A 44 21.37 -10.65 -11.33
CA VAL A 44 22.07 -10.82 -10.04
C VAL A 44 22.51 -9.47 -9.48
N THR A 45 22.92 -8.53 -10.33
CA THR A 45 23.30 -7.17 -9.92
C THR A 45 22.09 -6.38 -9.42
N ILE A 46 20.92 -6.52 -10.06
CA ILE A 46 19.68 -5.87 -9.61
C ILE A 46 19.21 -6.44 -8.27
N VAL A 47 19.21 -7.77 -8.10
CA VAL A 47 18.81 -8.41 -6.83
C VAL A 47 19.80 -8.09 -5.72
N SER A 48 21.11 -8.01 -6.02
CA SER A 48 22.14 -7.59 -5.05
C SER A 48 21.99 -6.12 -4.67
N SER A 49 21.63 -5.25 -5.62
CA SER A 49 21.37 -3.82 -5.36
C SER A 49 20.10 -3.63 -4.50
N MET A 50 19.07 -4.44 -4.69
CA MET A 50 17.86 -4.42 -3.85
C MET A 50 18.12 -4.91 -2.42
N ALA A 51 19.04 -5.86 -2.23
CA ALA A 51 19.48 -6.30 -0.91
C ALA A 51 20.32 -5.21 -0.20
N GLU A 52 21.21 -4.52 -0.91
CA GLU A 52 21.99 -3.40 -0.36
C GLU A 52 21.10 -2.21 0.05
N ILE A 53 20.05 -1.90 -0.70
CA ILE A 53 19.08 -0.84 -0.34
C ILE A 53 18.32 -1.21 0.96
N SER A 54 18.03 -2.50 1.19
CA SER A 54 17.36 -2.94 2.41
C SER A 54 18.26 -2.80 3.65
N ASP A 55 19.58 -2.99 3.52
CA ASP A 55 20.55 -2.78 4.60
C ASP A 55 20.78 -1.29 4.90
N ILE A 56 20.79 -0.42 3.87
CA ILE A 56 20.92 1.04 4.06
C ILE A 56 19.70 1.60 4.82
N THR A 57 18.50 1.06 4.56
CA THR A 57 17.27 1.49 5.24
C THR A 57 17.28 1.06 6.72
N ALA A 58 17.87 -0.10 7.04
CA ALA A 58 18.05 -0.58 8.42
C ALA A 58 19.13 0.23 9.19
N GLN A 59 20.19 0.67 8.50
CA GLN A 59 21.25 1.52 9.10
C GLN A 59 20.79 2.95 9.35
N THR A 60 19.93 3.50 8.50
CA THR A 60 19.41 4.88 8.67
C THR A 60 18.47 4.98 9.88
N GLN A 61 17.73 3.92 10.22
CA GLN A 61 16.89 3.88 11.42
C GLN A 61 17.69 3.75 12.72
N THR A 62 18.90 3.20 12.69
CA THR A 62 19.78 3.07 13.86
C THR A 62 20.64 4.31 14.10
N ALA A 63 20.95 5.09 13.06
CA ALA A 63 21.71 6.34 13.23
C ALA A 63 20.88 7.50 13.81
N VAL A 64 19.54 7.47 13.70
CA VAL A 64 18.65 8.51 14.25
C VAL A 64 18.41 8.34 15.75
N SER A 65 18.68 7.16 16.32
CA SER A 65 18.50 6.90 17.77
C SER A 65 19.67 7.33 18.66
N ASP A 66 20.81 7.74 18.10
CA ASP A 66 22.05 7.95 18.87
C ASP A 66 22.46 9.44 19.03
N ILE A 67 21.54 10.40 18.85
CA ILE A 67 21.85 11.85 18.96
C ILE A 67 21.22 12.56 20.18
N GLU A 68 20.35 11.91 20.96
CA GLU A 68 19.76 12.54 22.15
C GLU A 68 20.31 11.96 23.46
N ASP A 69 21.59 12.21 23.76
CA ASP A 69 22.10 12.09 25.12
C ASP A 69 23.12 13.19 25.41
N GLY A 70 22.66 14.24 26.11
CA GLY A 70 23.54 15.30 26.59
C GLY A 70 22.84 16.52 27.20
N GLY A 71 22.65 16.52 28.52
CA GLY A 71 22.76 17.73 29.33
C GLY A 71 21.55 18.16 30.17
N SER A 72 21.67 17.93 31.48
CA SER A 72 20.75 18.30 32.57
C SER A 72 20.46 19.80 32.73
N GLY A 73 19.24 20.10 33.21
CA GLY A 73 18.87 21.35 33.87
C GLY A 73 17.42 21.28 34.34
N GLY A 74 17.21 21.10 35.64
CA GLY A 74 15.88 20.82 36.20
C GLY A 74 14.93 22.00 36.15
N ASP A 75 13.66 21.70 35.88
CA ASP A 75 12.54 22.47 36.43
C ASP A 75 11.31 21.57 36.57
N SER A 76 10.60 21.80 37.67
CA SER A 76 9.49 20.97 38.15
C SER A 76 8.20 21.37 37.44
N GLN A 77 7.50 20.45 36.74
CA GLN A 77 6.05 20.58 36.47
C GLN A 77 5.38 19.31 35.86
N SER A 78 4.37 18.82 36.60
CA SER A 78 3.06 18.21 36.22
C SER A 78 2.94 16.99 35.26
N PRO A 79 2.13 15.96 35.61
CA PRO A 79 1.88 14.79 34.76
C PRO A 79 0.69 15.03 33.81
N ASN A 80 0.94 15.46 32.58
CA ASN A 80 0.00 15.36 31.46
C ASN A 80 0.70 15.68 30.13
N SER A 81 1.31 14.69 29.49
CA SER A 81 1.80 14.83 28.12
C SER A 81 1.01 13.89 27.20
N PRO A 82 0.23 14.39 26.25
CA PRO A 82 -0.31 13.57 25.17
C PRO A 82 0.85 13.12 24.28
N GLY A 83 0.80 11.90 23.75
CA GLY A 83 1.72 11.47 22.69
C GLY A 83 1.64 12.40 21.46
N PRO A 84 2.57 12.30 20.49
CA PRO A 84 2.66 13.27 19.41
C PRO A 84 1.36 13.31 18.57
N LEU A 85 0.59 14.37 18.78
CA LEU A 85 -0.69 14.69 18.13
C LEU A 85 -0.44 15.47 16.83
N VAL A 86 0.25 14.90 15.84
CA VAL A 86 0.42 15.58 14.55
C VAL A 86 -0.63 15.10 13.58
N SER A 87 -1.80 15.75 13.57
CA SER A 87 -2.74 15.61 12.46
C SER A 87 -2.14 16.30 11.23
N VAL A 88 -1.70 15.53 10.22
CA VAL A 88 -1.23 16.09 8.96
C VAL A 88 -2.36 16.90 8.33
N SER A 89 -2.09 18.17 8.07
CA SER A 89 -3.06 19.08 7.47
C SER A 89 -3.47 18.59 6.08
N PHE A 90 -4.71 18.85 5.68
CA PHE A 90 -5.19 18.48 4.34
C PHE A 90 -4.31 19.11 3.24
N VAL A 91 -3.80 20.32 3.46
CA VAL A 91 -2.89 21.01 2.54
C VAL A 91 -1.61 20.20 2.32
N GLN A 92 -0.99 19.67 3.38
CA GLN A 92 0.21 18.83 3.25
C GLN A 92 -0.05 17.58 2.42
N LYS A 93 -1.24 16.98 2.55
CA LYS A 93 -1.65 15.84 1.74
C LYS A 93 -1.76 16.20 0.26
N LEU A 94 -2.37 17.35 -0.05
CA LEU A 94 -2.48 17.84 -1.42
C LEU A 94 -1.12 18.13 -2.05
N ILE A 95 -0.18 18.72 -1.28
CA ILE A 95 1.20 18.91 -1.74
C ILE A 95 1.87 17.57 -2.01
N GLY A 96 1.70 16.58 -1.13
CA GLY A 96 2.20 15.22 -1.36
C GLY A 96 1.66 14.60 -2.64
N GLU A 97 0.34 14.65 -2.86
CA GLU A 97 -0.27 14.14 -4.10
C GLU A 97 0.23 14.86 -5.35
N PHE A 98 0.36 16.19 -5.29
CA PHE A 98 0.90 16.97 -6.39
C PHE A 98 2.35 16.59 -6.73
N VAL A 99 3.23 16.56 -5.73
CA VAL A 99 4.66 16.25 -5.92
C VAL A 99 4.85 14.80 -6.39
N GLY A 100 4.11 13.86 -5.81
CA GLY A 100 4.16 12.46 -6.21
C GLY A 100 3.66 12.23 -7.62
N THR A 101 2.51 12.80 -8.00
CA THR A 101 2.03 12.69 -9.38
C THR A 101 2.96 13.41 -10.35
N PHE A 102 3.47 14.61 -10.02
CA PHE A 102 4.46 15.30 -10.85
C PHE A 102 5.68 14.40 -11.11
N THR A 103 6.26 13.85 -10.05
CA THR A 103 7.48 13.02 -10.16
C THR A 103 7.25 11.75 -10.96
N MET A 104 6.14 11.07 -10.70
CA MET A 104 5.73 9.86 -11.42
C MET A 104 5.54 10.13 -12.92
N ILE A 105 4.80 11.19 -13.28
CA ILE A 105 4.54 11.53 -14.68
C ILE A 105 5.82 12.03 -15.35
N PHE A 106 6.60 12.89 -14.69
CA PHE A 106 7.84 13.40 -15.24
C PHE A 106 8.82 12.26 -15.55
N ALA A 107 9.11 11.38 -14.59
CA ALA A 107 10.05 10.27 -14.79
C ALA A 107 9.54 9.25 -15.81
N GLY A 108 8.28 8.82 -15.67
CA GLY A 108 7.68 7.81 -16.53
C GLY A 108 7.54 8.25 -17.99
N CYS A 109 7.07 9.47 -18.23
CA CYS A 109 7.01 10.04 -19.57
C CYS A 109 8.40 10.43 -20.11
N SER A 110 9.35 10.85 -19.26
CA SER A 110 10.75 11.04 -19.69
C SER A 110 11.33 9.76 -20.29
N ALA A 111 11.07 8.60 -19.69
CA ALA A 111 11.57 7.33 -20.21
C ALA A 111 11.05 7.05 -21.63
N ILE A 112 9.81 7.42 -21.93
CA ILE A 112 9.21 7.31 -23.28
C ILE A 112 9.92 8.27 -24.23
N VAL A 113 10.09 9.54 -23.83
CA VAL A 113 10.77 10.55 -24.66
C VAL A 113 12.20 10.14 -24.96
N VAL A 114 12.96 9.75 -23.94
CA VAL A 114 14.34 9.29 -24.09
C VAL A 114 14.41 8.06 -25.01
N ASN A 115 13.46 7.14 -24.88
CA ASN A 115 13.40 5.98 -25.77
C ASN A 115 13.21 6.39 -27.23
N GLU A 116 12.24 7.24 -27.54
CA GLU A 116 11.96 7.61 -28.93
C GLU A 116 13.03 8.56 -29.51
N THR A 117 13.60 9.46 -28.71
CA THR A 117 14.59 10.45 -29.17
C THR A 117 15.98 9.84 -29.40
N TYR A 118 16.43 8.90 -28.55
CA TYR A 118 17.83 8.43 -28.55
C TYR A 118 18.02 7.03 -29.13
N GLY A 119 17.16 6.60 -30.06
CA GLY A 119 17.33 5.31 -30.77
C GLY A 119 16.90 4.07 -29.98
N LYS A 120 15.88 4.22 -29.12
CA LYS A 120 15.22 3.16 -28.34
C LYS A 120 16.10 2.36 -27.35
N PRO A 121 17.00 3.01 -26.58
CA PRO A 121 17.89 2.32 -25.65
C PRO A 121 17.17 1.80 -24.40
N VAL A 122 16.05 2.41 -24.02
CA VAL A 122 15.33 2.08 -22.78
C VAL A 122 14.48 0.82 -22.97
N THR A 123 13.84 0.67 -24.13
CA THR A 123 12.88 -0.40 -24.48
C THR A 123 11.68 -0.46 -23.53
N LEU A 124 10.68 -1.30 -23.85
CA LEU A 124 9.48 -1.44 -23.01
C LEU A 124 9.81 -1.88 -21.56
N PRO A 125 10.69 -2.87 -21.30
CA PRO A 125 11.09 -3.22 -19.94
C PRO A 125 11.72 -2.08 -19.15
N GLY A 126 12.57 -1.25 -19.76
CA GLY A 126 13.16 -0.10 -19.08
C GLY A 126 12.11 0.95 -18.75
N ILE A 127 11.16 1.22 -19.66
CA ILE A 127 10.04 2.14 -19.40
C ILE A 127 9.21 1.62 -18.23
N ALA A 128 8.83 0.33 -18.25
CA ALA A 128 8.07 -0.30 -17.17
C ALA A 128 8.78 -0.17 -15.81
N LEU A 129 10.09 -0.43 -15.78
CA LEU A 129 10.91 -0.27 -14.57
C LEU A 129 10.93 1.18 -14.06
N VAL A 130 11.10 2.18 -14.93
CA VAL A 130 11.09 3.60 -14.50
C VAL A 130 9.77 3.96 -13.84
N TRP A 131 8.63 3.58 -14.43
CA TRP A 131 7.32 3.82 -13.83
C TRP A 131 7.17 3.14 -12.46
N GLY A 132 7.44 1.83 -12.39
CA GLY A 132 7.27 1.06 -11.15
C GLY A 132 8.24 1.46 -10.03
N LEU A 133 9.50 1.74 -10.36
CA LEU A 133 10.48 2.25 -9.39
C LEU A 133 10.11 3.64 -8.90
N THR A 134 9.64 4.53 -9.78
CA THR A 134 9.21 5.86 -9.35
C THR A 134 8.02 5.78 -8.39
N VAL A 135 7.03 4.93 -8.68
CA VAL A 135 5.90 4.68 -7.76
C VAL A 135 6.41 4.13 -6.42
N THR A 136 7.32 3.16 -6.44
CA THR A 136 7.93 2.59 -5.23
C THR A 136 8.60 3.67 -4.38
N VAL A 137 9.46 4.49 -4.98
CA VAL A 137 10.19 5.57 -4.32
C VAL A 137 9.23 6.60 -3.72
N MET A 138 8.23 7.04 -4.49
CA MET A 138 7.28 8.05 -4.00
C MET A 138 6.37 7.52 -2.89
N ILE A 139 5.96 6.25 -2.93
CA ILE A 139 5.20 5.63 -1.84
C ILE A 139 6.04 5.63 -0.54
N TYR A 140 7.30 5.22 -0.60
CA TYR A 140 8.14 5.23 0.61
C TYR A 140 8.49 6.65 1.08
N SER A 141 8.65 7.59 0.16
CA SER A 141 9.07 8.95 0.49
C SER A 141 7.95 9.79 1.09
N ILE A 142 6.71 9.70 0.54
CA ILE A 142 5.62 10.60 0.92
C ILE A 142 4.28 9.88 1.17
N GLY A 143 4.26 8.54 1.12
CA GLY A 143 3.05 7.76 1.42
C GLY A 143 2.56 7.93 2.86
N HIS A 144 3.45 8.14 3.81
CA HIS A 144 3.09 8.46 5.20
C HIS A 144 2.47 9.87 5.36
N VAL A 145 2.60 10.74 4.36
CA VAL A 145 2.02 12.10 4.36
C VAL A 145 0.63 12.09 3.73
N SER A 146 0.51 11.66 2.47
CA SER A 146 -0.76 11.74 1.71
C SER A 146 -1.49 10.40 1.54
N GLY A 147 -0.85 9.28 1.83
CA GLY A 147 -1.29 7.95 1.39
C GLY A 147 -0.79 7.57 0.00
N ALA A 148 -0.09 8.47 -0.71
CA ALA A 148 0.51 8.25 -2.02
C ALA A 148 -0.46 7.65 -3.05
N HIS A 149 -1.62 8.28 -3.26
CA HIS A 149 -2.59 7.76 -4.22
C HIS A 149 -2.13 7.99 -5.66
N PHE A 150 -1.68 9.21 -5.95
CA PHE A 150 -1.18 9.71 -7.24
C PHE A 150 -2.08 9.46 -8.46
N ASN A 151 -3.31 9.01 -8.21
CA ASN A 151 -4.21 8.44 -9.19
C ASN A 151 -5.67 8.72 -8.77
N PRO A 152 -6.47 9.38 -9.63
CA PRO A 152 -7.88 9.61 -9.38
C PRO A 152 -8.68 8.32 -9.17
N ALA A 153 -8.40 7.26 -9.94
CA ALA A 153 -9.10 5.97 -9.83
C ALA A 153 -8.83 5.31 -8.46
N VAL A 154 -7.58 5.34 -7.99
CA VAL A 154 -7.21 4.84 -6.65
C VAL A 154 -7.89 5.66 -5.55
N SER A 155 -7.91 7.00 -5.69
CA SER A 155 -8.53 7.89 -4.70
C SER A 155 -10.04 7.64 -4.58
N ILE A 156 -10.71 7.44 -5.71
CA ILE A 156 -12.14 7.09 -5.77
C ILE A 156 -12.38 5.70 -5.17
N ALA A 157 -11.54 4.72 -5.50
CA ALA A 157 -11.69 3.34 -5.02
C ALA A 157 -11.46 3.23 -3.50
N PHE A 158 -10.45 3.91 -2.95
CA PHE A 158 -10.30 3.97 -1.50
C PHE A 158 -11.49 4.64 -0.80
N ALA A 159 -12.09 5.67 -1.42
CA ALA A 159 -13.26 6.29 -0.87
C ALA A 159 -14.47 5.35 -0.88
N SER A 160 -14.69 4.61 -1.98
CA SER A 160 -15.79 3.63 -2.09
C SER A 160 -15.65 2.48 -1.07
N SER A 161 -14.43 2.05 -0.77
CA SER A 161 -14.12 1.06 0.28
C SER A 161 -14.06 1.63 1.70
N LYS A 162 -14.49 2.90 1.91
CA LYS A 162 -14.47 3.61 3.20
C LYS A 162 -13.08 3.68 3.86
N LYS A 163 -12.02 3.61 3.05
CA LYS A 163 -10.62 3.74 3.49
C LYS A 163 -10.11 5.18 3.39
N PHE A 164 -10.83 6.03 2.64
CA PHE A 164 -10.51 7.44 2.45
C PHE A 164 -11.78 8.30 2.49
N PRO A 165 -11.77 9.49 3.12
CA PRO A 165 -12.96 10.34 3.19
C PRO A 165 -13.33 10.91 1.81
N PHE A 166 -14.55 10.62 1.34
CA PHE A 166 -15.09 11.12 0.07
C PHE A 166 -14.94 12.63 -0.13
N LYS A 167 -15.07 13.43 0.93
CA LYS A 167 -14.93 14.89 0.87
C LYS A 167 -13.55 15.36 0.43
N GLN A 168 -12.50 14.55 0.63
CA GLN A 168 -11.13 14.89 0.25
C GLN A 168 -10.79 14.49 -1.20
N VAL A 169 -11.59 13.60 -1.81
CA VAL A 169 -11.34 13.08 -3.16
C VAL A 169 -11.22 14.18 -4.22
N PRO A 170 -12.12 15.19 -4.29
CA PRO A 170 -11.99 16.24 -5.30
C PRO A 170 -10.66 17.01 -5.20
N GLY A 171 -10.17 17.27 -3.98
CA GLY A 171 -8.89 17.94 -3.77
C GLY A 171 -7.71 17.10 -4.23
N TYR A 172 -7.72 15.79 -3.94
CA TYR A 172 -6.70 14.85 -4.40
C TYR A 172 -6.67 14.79 -5.94
N ILE A 173 -7.82 14.64 -6.58
CA ILE A 173 -7.93 14.61 -8.04
C ILE A 173 -7.38 15.91 -8.65
N ALA A 174 -7.74 17.06 -8.10
CA ALA A 174 -7.23 18.34 -8.57
C ALA A 174 -5.70 18.42 -8.44
N ALA A 175 -5.13 18.05 -7.29
CA ALA A 175 -3.68 18.04 -7.07
C ALA A 175 -2.94 17.10 -8.03
N GLN A 176 -3.48 15.88 -8.24
CA GLN A 176 -2.92 14.88 -9.14
C GLN A 176 -2.94 15.37 -10.60
N VAL A 177 -4.07 15.91 -11.07
CA VAL A 177 -4.21 16.42 -12.43
C VAL A 177 -3.30 17.62 -12.66
N LEU A 178 -3.20 18.55 -11.69
CA LEU A 178 -2.27 19.69 -11.77
C LEU A 178 -0.81 19.23 -11.80
N GLY A 179 -0.41 18.28 -10.95
CA GLY A 179 0.94 17.73 -10.94
C GLY A 179 1.30 17.04 -12.26
N SER A 180 0.37 16.25 -12.80
CA SER A 180 0.52 15.60 -14.10
C SER A 180 0.65 16.60 -15.25
N THR A 181 -0.20 17.63 -15.26
CA THR A 181 -0.19 18.69 -16.28
C THR A 181 1.13 19.47 -16.24
N LEU A 182 1.61 19.85 -15.05
CA LEU A 182 2.88 20.55 -14.92
C LEU A 182 4.07 19.68 -15.34
N ALA A 183 4.07 18.39 -15.00
CA ALA A 183 5.11 17.46 -15.44
C ALA A 183 5.15 17.34 -16.97
N ALA A 184 3.99 17.17 -17.60
CA ALA A 184 3.85 17.11 -19.05
C ALA A 184 4.32 18.41 -19.73
N ALA A 185 3.96 19.58 -19.19
CA ALA A 185 4.43 20.88 -19.68
C ALA A 185 5.96 21.00 -19.57
N THR A 186 6.52 20.59 -18.42
CA THR A 186 7.95 20.62 -18.18
C THR A 186 8.69 19.74 -19.18
N LEU A 187 8.18 18.54 -19.47
CA LEU A 187 8.77 17.64 -20.46
C LEU A 187 8.77 18.25 -21.87
N ARG A 188 7.65 18.87 -22.27
CA ARG A 188 7.56 19.55 -23.56
C ARG A 188 8.62 20.64 -23.70
N LEU A 189 8.83 21.43 -22.65
CA LEU A 189 9.83 22.50 -22.63
C LEU A 189 11.26 21.95 -22.63
N VAL A 190 11.58 20.98 -21.77
CA VAL A 190 12.95 20.45 -21.62
C VAL A 190 13.41 19.70 -22.87
N PHE A 191 12.52 18.92 -23.48
CA PHE A 191 12.84 18.12 -24.66
C PHE A 191 12.49 18.81 -25.99
N HIS A 192 12.05 20.07 -25.95
CA HIS A 192 11.68 20.86 -27.12
C HIS A 192 10.69 20.11 -28.04
N LEU A 193 9.67 19.49 -27.45
CA LEU A 193 8.68 18.69 -28.18
C LEU A 193 7.71 19.61 -28.93
N ASN A 194 7.41 19.28 -30.19
CA ASN A 194 6.58 20.09 -31.09
C ASN A 194 5.14 20.29 -30.60
N ASP A 195 4.54 21.39 -31.08
CA ASP A 195 3.24 21.89 -30.63
C ASP A 195 2.02 21.24 -31.33
N ASP A 196 2.18 20.65 -32.52
CA ASP A 196 1.07 20.29 -33.43
C ASP A 196 0.59 18.82 -33.37
N VAL A 197 0.85 18.11 -32.27
CA VAL A 197 0.90 16.64 -32.31
C VAL A 197 -0.27 15.99 -31.58
N CYS A 198 -1.46 16.02 -32.20
CA CYS A 198 -2.40 14.88 -32.08
C CYS A 198 -2.23 13.87 -33.22
N SER A 199 -1.35 14.16 -34.17
CA SER A 199 -0.97 13.18 -35.18
C SER A 199 0.05 12.24 -34.55
N LEU A 200 -0.39 11.02 -34.22
CA LEU A 200 0.45 9.87 -33.79
C LEU A 200 1.44 9.41 -34.89
N LYS A 201 1.78 10.31 -35.82
CA LYS A 201 2.63 10.14 -36.99
C LYS A 201 3.64 11.29 -37.00
N GLY A 202 4.81 11.05 -36.41
CA GLY A 202 6.01 11.86 -36.66
C GLY A 202 6.69 12.43 -35.42
N ASP A 203 5.95 12.69 -34.35
CA ASP A 203 6.49 13.34 -33.14
C ASP A 203 6.12 12.59 -31.85
N VAL A 204 6.91 12.79 -30.79
CA VAL A 204 6.78 12.06 -29.52
C VAL A 204 5.63 12.62 -28.69
N TYR A 205 4.50 11.91 -28.68
CA TYR A 205 3.40 12.15 -27.74
C TYR A 205 3.56 11.25 -26.50
N VAL A 206 3.55 11.85 -25.31
CA VAL A 206 3.77 11.15 -24.03
C VAL A 206 2.50 10.70 -23.31
N GLY A 207 1.34 11.18 -23.77
CA GLY A 207 0.05 10.75 -23.24
C GLY A 207 -0.32 9.34 -23.71
N THR A 208 -1.47 8.84 -23.24
CA THR A 208 -1.98 7.54 -23.68
C THR A 208 -2.91 7.66 -24.86
N TYR A 209 -2.85 6.67 -25.74
CA TYR A 209 -3.76 6.49 -26.86
C TYR A 209 -3.89 4.99 -27.16
N PRO A 210 -5.05 4.53 -27.65
CA PRO A 210 -5.25 3.11 -27.96
C PRO A 210 -4.40 2.75 -29.19
N SER A 211 -3.52 1.75 -29.05
CA SER A 211 -2.71 1.24 -30.17
C SER A 211 -3.47 0.20 -30.99
N ASP A 212 -4.48 -0.43 -30.39
CA ASP A 212 -5.40 -1.38 -31.01
C ASP A 212 -6.84 -0.83 -30.95
N SER A 213 -7.87 -1.69 -31.05
CA SER A 213 -9.26 -1.28 -30.94
C SER A 213 -9.58 -0.63 -29.58
N ASN A 214 -10.54 0.30 -29.59
CA ASN A 214 -11.05 0.91 -28.37
C ASN A 214 -11.57 -0.14 -27.37
N THR A 215 -12.18 -1.22 -27.87
CA THR A 215 -12.67 -2.31 -27.01
C THR A 215 -11.53 -3.07 -26.35
N THR A 216 -10.50 -3.47 -27.13
CA THR A 216 -9.32 -4.16 -26.58
C THR A 216 -8.64 -3.29 -25.54
N SER A 217 -8.41 -2.02 -25.86
CA SER A 217 -7.76 -1.06 -24.96
C SER A 217 -8.57 -0.83 -23.69
N PHE A 218 -9.90 -0.74 -23.81
CA PHE A 218 -10.80 -0.58 -22.66
C PHE A 218 -10.69 -1.77 -21.71
N VAL A 219 -10.73 -2.99 -22.24
CA VAL A 219 -10.61 -4.22 -21.44
C VAL A 219 -9.24 -4.32 -20.78
N MET A 220 -8.16 -3.99 -21.51
CA MET A 220 -6.81 -4.00 -20.94
C MET A 220 -6.62 -2.99 -19.82
N GLU A 221 -7.12 -1.75 -19.98
CA GLU A 221 -7.10 -0.73 -18.92
C GLU A 221 -7.93 -1.16 -17.70
N PHE A 222 -9.04 -1.88 -17.91
CA PHE A 222 -9.86 -2.39 -16.81
C PHE A 222 -9.06 -3.43 -16.00
N ILE A 223 -8.49 -4.44 -16.68
CA ILE A 223 -7.77 -5.55 -16.04
C ILE A 223 -6.54 -5.06 -15.30
N THR A 224 -5.73 -4.19 -15.92
CA THR A 224 -4.52 -3.66 -15.28
C THR A 224 -4.86 -2.77 -14.09
N THR A 225 -5.85 -1.88 -14.22
CA THR A 225 -6.24 -1.05 -13.06
C THR A 225 -6.88 -1.88 -11.94
N PHE A 226 -7.61 -2.94 -12.29
CA PHE A 226 -8.09 -3.93 -11.34
C PHE A 226 -6.92 -4.58 -10.57
N ASN A 227 -5.91 -5.08 -11.27
CA ASN A 227 -4.73 -5.70 -10.65
C ASN A 227 -4.01 -4.73 -9.72
N LEU A 228 -3.73 -3.53 -10.21
CA LEU A 228 -3.11 -2.45 -9.45
C LEU A 228 -3.89 -2.17 -8.17
N MET A 229 -5.19 -1.91 -8.26
CA MET A 229 -5.99 -1.55 -7.09
C MET A 229 -6.23 -2.73 -6.14
N PHE A 230 -6.30 -3.96 -6.66
CA PHE A 230 -6.37 -5.16 -5.85
C PHE A 230 -5.11 -5.31 -4.98
N VAL A 231 -3.92 -5.14 -5.57
CA VAL A 231 -2.65 -5.21 -4.83
C VAL A 231 -2.54 -4.06 -3.84
N ILE A 232 -2.85 -2.83 -4.25
CA ILE A 232 -2.89 -1.65 -3.35
C ILE A 232 -3.79 -1.94 -2.14
N SER A 233 -5.01 -2.45 -2.37
CA SER A 233 -5.95 -2.78 -1.31
C SER A 233 -5.37 -3.84 -0.37
N ALA A 234 -4.67 -4.83 -0.91
CA ALA A 234 -4.03 -5.88 -0.13
C ALA A 234 -2.94 -5.36 0.79
N VAL A 235 -1.95 -4.66 0.24
CA VAL A 235 -0.73 -4.33 0.98
C VAL A 235 -0.85 -3.03 1.78
N ALA A 236 -1.69 -2.10 1.37
CA ALA A 236 -1.82 -0.80 2.03
C ALA A 236 -2.93 -0.74 3.08
N THR A 237 -3.93 -1.63 3.01
CA THR A 237 -5.11 -1.52 3.90
C THR A 237 -5.40 -2.78 4.72
N ASP A 238 -4.72 -3.90 4.49
CA ASP A 238 -4.85 -5.11 5.30
C ASP A 238 -3.71 -5.23 6.32
N LYS A 239 -4.05 -5.33 7.61
CA LYS A 239 -3.08 -5.47 8.70
C LYS A 239 -2.37 -6.83 8.71
N ARG A 240 -2.91 -7.82 7.97
CA ARG A 240 -2.28 -9.14 7.81
C ARG A 240 -1.13 -9.11 6.81
N ALA A 241 -1.10 -8.11 5.93
CA ALA A 241 0.00 -7.91 5.00
C ALA A 241 1.17 -7.21 5.69
N ASN A 242 2.39 -7.48 5.23
CA ASN A 242 3.58 -6.77 5.69
C ASN A 242 3.65 -5.39 4.99
N GLY A 243 3.15 -4.36 5.66
CA GLY A 243 3.10 -2.99 5.12
C GLY A 243 4.46 -2.40 4.75
N SER A 244 5.56 -2.91 5.30
CA SER A 244 6.93 -2.46 4.96
C SER A 244 7.28 -2.72 3.49
N PHE A 245 6.69 -3.75 2.87
CA PHE A 245 6.89 -4.08 1.46
C PHE A 245 5.79 -3.51 0.54
N ALA A 246 4.87 -2.69 1.05
CA ALA A 246 3.76 -2.17 0.27
C ALA A 246 4.23 -1.36 -0.94
N GLY A 247 5.22 -0.48 -0.77
CA GLY A 247 5.78 0.32 -1.87
C GLY A 247 6.34 -0.54 -3.00
N VAL A 248 7.21 -1.52 -2.67
CA VAL A 248 7.77 -2.45 -3.67
C VAL A 248 6.68 -3.26 -4.35
N ALA A 249 5.71 -3.79 -3.61
CA ALA A 249 4.64 -4.59 -4.18
C ALA A 249 3.80 -3.79 -5.18
N ILE A 250 3.40 -2.56 -4.82
CA ILE A 250 2.61 -1.69 -5.69
C ILE A 250 3.42 -1.28 -6.93
N GLY A 251 4.69 -0.89 -6.75
CA GLY A 251 5.55 -0.55 -7.88
C GLY A 251 5.82 -1.72 -8.82
N ALA A 252 6.04 -2.92 -8.29
CA ALA A 252 6.21 -4.13 -9.09
C ALA A 252 4.94 -4.48 -9.90
N THR A 253 3.75 -4.25 -9.33
CA THR A 253 2.49 -4.38 -10.07
C THR A 253 2.41 -3.41 -11.24
N VAL A 254 2.82 -2.15 -11.05
CA VAL A 254 2.90 -1.18 -12.15
C VAL A 254 3.86 -1.66 -13.26
N VAL A 255 5.04 -2.21 -12.91
CA VAL A 255 5.95 -2.80 -13.91
C VAL A 255 5.24 -3.90 -14.69
N LEU A 256 4.62 -4.85 -13.99
CA LEU A 256 3.93 -5.99 -14.58
C LEU A 256 2.82 -5.55 -15.54
N ASP A 257 1.97 -4.60 -15.10
CA ASP A 257 0.85 -4.13 -15.88
C ASP A 257 1.29 -3.37 -17.15
N ILE A 258 2.40 -2.62 -17.08
CA ILE A 258 2.98 -1.96 -18.27
C ILE A 258 3.56 -2.97 -19.25
N LEU A 259 4.28 -3.99 -18.76
CA LEU A 259 4.80 -5.07 -19.62
C LEU A 259 3.66 -5.82 -20.33
N MET A 260 2.52 -5.98 -19.66
CA MET A 260 1.37 -6.70 -20.19
C MET A 260 0.54 -5.86 -21.18
N SER A 261 0.28 -4.58 -20.87
CA SER A 261 -0.70 -3.75 -21.59
C SER A 261 -0.10 -2.61 -22.40
N GLY A 262 1.16 -2.26 -22.19
CA GLY A 262 1.83 -1.12 -22.81
C GLY A 262 1.68 -1.07 -24.33
N PRO A 263 1.98 -2.16 -25.07
CA PRO A 263 1.80 -2.20 -26.52
C PRO A 263 0.35 -2.10 -27.01
N ILE A 264 -0.65 -2.34 -26.14
CA ILE A 264 -2.06 -2.43 -26.52
C ILE A 264 -2.79 -1.11 -26.22
N SER A 265 -2.70 -0.62 -24.97
CA SER A 265 -3.43 0.56 -24.51
C SER A 265 -2.53 1.73 -24.09
N GLY A 266 -1.21 1.55 -24.04
CA GLY A 266 -0.27 2.51 -23.45
C GLY A 266 -0.21 2.47 -21.92
N ALA A 267 -0.88 1.48 -21.29
CA ALA A 267 -0.84 1.18 -19.86
C ALA A 267 -1.07 2.41 -18.97
N SER A 268 -2.24 3.03 -19.05
CA SER A 268 -2.53 4.23 -18.27
C SER A 268 -2.72 3.93 -16.80
N MET A 269 -3.73 3.09 -16.50
CA MET A 269 -4.25 2.78 -15.17
C MET A 269 -4.70 3.99 -14.34
N ASN A 270 -4.56 5.21 -14.85
CA ASN A 270 -4.57 6.43 -14.07
C ASN A 270 -5.13 7.61 -14.89
N PRO A 271 -6.34 8.10 -14.57
CA PRO A 271 -6.93 9.22 -15.29
C PRO A 271 -6.05 10.48 -15.31
N ALA A 272 -5.29 10.79 -14.24
CA ALA A 272 -4.39 11.94 -14.23
C ALA A 272 -3.20 11.75 -15.19
N ARG A 273 -2.68 10.53 -15.33
CA ARG A 273 -1.59 10.19 -16.27
C ARG A 273 -2.00 10.37 -17.73
N SER A 274 -3.29 10.27 -18.03
CA SER A 274 -3.83 10.54 -19.37
C SER A 274 -4.26 12.00 -19.54
N LEU A 275 -4.91 12.59 -18.54
CA LEU A 275 -5.43 13.97 -18.60
C LEU A 275 -4.34 15.02 -18.70
N GLY A 276 -3.26 14.91 -17.90
CA GLY A 276 -2.21 15.94 -17.86
C GLY A 276 -1.56 16.18 -19.23
N PRO A 277 -1.00 15.14 -19.89
CA PRO A 277 -0.51 15.27 -21.26
C PRO A 277 -1.59 15.72 -22.26
N ALA A 278 -2.83 15.24 -22.13
CA ALA A 278 -3.92 15.65 -23.02
C ALA A 278 -4.22 17.15 -22.95
N PHE A 279 -4.12 17.79 -21.77
CA PHE A 279 -4.28 19.24 -21.64
C PHE A 279 -3.15 20.03 -22.30
N ILE A 280 -1.92 19.51 -22.29
CA ILE A 280 -0.78 20.18 -22.89
C ILE A 280 -0.81 20.06 -24.42
N TRP A 281 -1.09 18.86 -24.96
CA TRP A 281 -1.10 18.63 -26.40
C TRP A 281 -2.47 18.86 -27.08
N GLY A 282 -3.55 19.06 -26.31
CA GLY A 282 -4.90 19.21 -26.84
C GLY A 282 -5.52 17.91 -27.39
N CYS A 283 -5.00 16.75 -26.98
CA CYS A 283 -5.40 15.44 -27.52
C CYS A 283 -6.42 14.73 -26.66
N TYR A 284 -7.70 14.95 -26.99
CA TYR A 284 -8.84 14.42 -26.23
C TYR A 284 -9.49 13.19 -26.86
N LYS A 285 -9.06 12.79 -28.06
CA LYS A 285 -9.61 11.62 -28.76
C LYS A 285 -9.36 10.36 -27.91
N ASP A 286 -10.42 9.56 -27.71
CA ASP A 286 -10.40 8.32 -26.92
C ASP A 286 -10.01 8.48 -25.44
N LEU A 287 -9.82 9.71 -24.94
CA LEU A 287 -9.44 10.00 -23.55
C LEU A 287 -10.46 9.46 -22.54
N TRP A 288 -11.74 9.43 -22.91
CA TRP A 288 -12.81 8.90 -22.07
C TRP A 288 -12.54 7.45 -21.62
N LEU A 289 -11.87 6.65 -22.45
CA LEU A 289 -11.50 5.27 -22.15
C LEU A 289 -10.60 5.21 -20.91
N TYR A 290 -9.60 6.08 -20.85
CA TYR A 290 -8.63 6.19 -19.76
C TYR A 290 -9.16 6.90 -18.51
N ILE A 291 -10.38 7.41 -18.56
CA ILE A 291 -11.09 7.91 -17.39
C ILE A 291 -12.02 6.83 -16.86
N VAL A 292 -12.91 6.32 -17.73
CA VAL A 292 -13.95 5.38 -17.34
C VAL A 292 -13.36 4.03 -16.95
N SER A 293 -12.55 3.43 -17.82
CA SER A 293 -12.05 2.07 -17.62
C SER A 293 -11.17 1.93 -16.37
N PRO A 294 -10.21 2.82 -16.09
CA PRO A 294 -9.46 2.75 -14.85
C PRO A 294 -10.32 2.91 -13.60
N VAL A 295 -11.31 3.80 -13.60
CA VAL A 295 -12.20 4.00 -12.44
C VAL A 295 -13.00 2.74 -12.14
N ILE A 296 -13.62 2.12 -13.15
CA ILE A 296 -14.38 0.89 -12.93
C ILE A 296 -13.46 -0.29 -12.54
N GLY A 297 -12.27 -0.40 -13.13
CA GLY A 297 -11.27 -1.40 -12.78
C GLY A 297 -10.81 -1.26 -11.33
N ALA A 298 -10.48 -0.04 -10.90
CA ALA A 298 -10.08 0.25 -9.53
C ALA A 298 -11.19 -0.08 -8.52
N LEU A 299 -12.43 0.31 -8.81
CA LEU A 299 -13.59 -0.02 -7.96
C LEU A 299 -13.75 -1.53 -7.81
N SER A 300 -13.73 -2.27 -8.92
CA SER A 300 -13.80 -3.73 -8.90
C SER A 300 -12.64 -4.35 -8.11
N GLY A 301 -11.41 -3.90 -8.31
CA GLY A 301 -10.22 -4.43 -7.61
C GLY A 301 -10.31 -4.23 -6.10
N ALA A 302 -10.70 -3.04 -5.65
CA ALA A 302 -10.88 -2.73 -4.24
C ALA A 302 -12.01 -3.56 -3.60
N TRP A 303 -13.16 -3.66 -4.26
CA TRP A 303 -14.30 -4.43 -3.75
C TRP A 303 -14.03 -5.93 -3.73
N THR A 304 -13.38 -6.48 -4.76
CA THR A 304 -12.97 -7.88 -4.77
C THR A 304 -12.02 -8.17 -3.61
N TYR A 305 -11.06 -7.28 -3.33
CA TYR A 305 -10.20 -7.47 -2.16
C TYR A 305 -10.98 -7.37 -0.84
N ASP A 306 -11.90 -6.42 -0.71
CA ASP A 306 -12.75 -6.31 0.49
C ASP A 306 -13.62 -7.56 0.72
N MET A 307 -14.04 -8.28 -0.33
CA MET A 307 -14.72 -9.58 -0.18
C MET A 307 -13.77 -10.68 0.34
N LEU A 308 -12.49 -10.64 -0.02
CA LEU A 308 -11.46 -11.57 0.48
C LEU A 308 -10.95 -11.21 1.87
N ARG A 309 -11.23 -9.98 2.32
CA ARG A 309 -10.87 -9.50 3.65
C ARG A 309 -11.77 -10.15 4.70
N SER A 310 -11.53 -11.42 5.00
CA SER A 310 -12.15 -12.11 6.12
C SER A 310 -11.79 -11.40 7.42
N THR A 311 -12.80 -10.82 8.06
CA THR A 311 -12.68 -10.29 9.42
C THR A 311 -12.61 -11.46 10.38
N ASN A 312 -11.43 -11.75 10.93
CA ASN A 312 -11.30 -12.45 12.20
C ASN A 312 -11.81 -11.54 13.34
N LYS A 313 -13.05 -11.06 13.26
CA LYS A 313 -13.77 -10.72 14.47
C LYS A 313 -14.15 -12.05 15.08
N SER A 314 -13.51 -12.39 16.20
CA SER A 314 -13.99 -13.47 17.05
C SER A 314 -15.48 -13.23 17.31
N TYR A 315 -16.30 -14.28 17.28
CA TYR A 315 -17.74 -14.18 17.57
C TYR A 315 -17.99 -13.47 18.92
N GLY A 316 -17.02 -13.55 19.85
CA GLY A 316 -17.02 -12.82 21.13
C GLY A 316 -16.89 -11.31 21.04
N GLU A 317 -16.47 -10.74 19.90
CA GLU A 317 -16.45 -9.29 19.65
C GLU A 317 -17.79 -8.79 19.09
N ILE A 318 -18.60 -9.69 18.52
CA ILE A 318 -19.98 -9.43 18.07
C ILE A 318 -20.95 -9.49 19.27
N ILE A 319 -20.62 -10.28 20.30
CA ILE A 319 -21.37 -10.42 21.56
C ILE A 319 -20.66 -9.68 22.71
N ARG A 320 -20.00 -8.55 22.45
CA ARG A 320 -19.76 -7.57 23.53
C ARG A 320 -20.99 -6.68 23.61
N PRO A 321 -21.93 -6.90 24.55
CA PRO A 321 -22.88 -5.85 24.85
C PRO A 321 -22.07 -4.64 25.31
N ASN A 322 -22.46 -3.45 24.84
CA ASN A 322 -21.95 -2.17 25.28
C ASN A 322 -21.90 -2.12 26.82
N CYS A 323 -20.75 -2.42 27.43
CA CYS A 323 -20.46 -1.91 28.77
C CYS A 323 -20.13 -0.43 28.57
N ASN A 324 -21.19 0.36 28.41
CA ASN A 324 -21.09 1.80 28.45
C ASN A 324 -20.46 2.16 29.79
N LYS A 325 -19.37 2.92 29.75
CA LYS A 325 -18.80 3.58 30.92
C LYS A 325 -19.92 4.40 31.57
N VAL A 326 -20.38 3.97 32.74
CA VAL A 326 -21.26 4.79 33.58
C VAL A 326 -20.47 6.04 33.96
N SER A 327 -21.06 7.20 33.64
CA SER A 327 -20.53 8.52 33.95
C SER A 327 -20.42 8.69 35.46
N SER A 328 -19.34 9.33 35.92
CA SER A 328 -18.96 9.52 37.32
C SER A 328 -19.90 10.42 38.15
N ARG A 329 -21.15 10.65 37.73
CA ARG A 329 -22.15 11.42 38.47
C ARG A 329 -23.19 10.59 39.23
N ASP A 330 -23.28 9.29 38.99
CA ASP A 330 -24.27 8.41 39.66
C ASP A 330 -23.65 7.55 40.78
N ARG A 331 -22.53 7.98 41.37
CA ARG A 331 -21.73 7.19 42.33
C ARG A 331 -22.19 7.29 43.79
N GLN A 332 -23.43 7.70 44.06
CA GLN A 332 -23.98 7.81 45.41
C GLN A 332 -25.30 7.05 45.55
N GLU A 333 -25.36 5.79 45.11
CA GLU A 333 -26.30 4.77 45.60
C GLU A 333 -26.07 3.44 44.83
N ALA A 334 -24.93 2.80 45.05
CA ALA A 334 -24.73 1.43 44.57
C ALA A 334 -24.06 0.59 45.66
N THR A 335 -24.89 -0.04 46.47
CA THR A 335 -24.53 -1.15 47.36
C THR A 335 -24.12 -2.38 46.54
N GLN A 336 -22.92 -2.88 46.83
CA GLN A 336 -22.46 -4.29 46.79
C GLN A 336 -22.67 -5.11 45.49
N ASP A 337 -21.54 -5.60 44.96
CA ASP A 337 -21.38 -6.74 44.02
C ASP A 337 -21.87 -6.57 42.56
N GLU A 338 -21.19 -5.74 41.77
CA GLU A 338 -21.23 -5.87 40.30
C GLU A 338 -20.45 -7.12 39.85
N ILE A 339 -21.14 -8.25 39.78
CA ILE A 339 -20.63 -9.46 39.13
C ILE A 339 -20.88 -9.32 37.61
N CYS A 340 -19.82 -9.19 36.82
CA CYS A 340 -19.91 -9.37 35.36
C CYS A 340 -20.24 -10.85 35.06
N VAL A 341 -21.48 -11.13 34.66
CA VAL A 341 -21.91 -12.48 34.26
C VAL A 341 -21.78 -12.61 32.74
N LEU A 342 -20.79 -13.39 32.29
CA LEU A 342 -20.67 -13.80 30.89
C LEU A 342 -21.35 -15.15 30.70
N ARG A 343 -22.36 -15.19 29.83
CA ARG A 343 -23.08 -16.42 29.46
C ARG A 343 -22.46 -16.97 28.16
N VAL A 344 -21.75 -18.08 28.25
CA VAL A 344 -21.13 -18.74 27.10
C VAL A 344 -21.89 -20.03 26.80
N VAL A 345 -22.27 -20.23 25.54
CA VAL A 345 -22.95 -21.43 25.04
C VAL A 345 -21.99 -22.21 24.16
N ASP A 346 -21.71 -23.46 24.53
CA ASP A 346 -20.94 -24.38 23.68
C ASP A 346 -21.82 -24.83 22.49
N PRO A 347 -21.45 -24.51 21.25
CA PRO A 347 -22.28 -24.81 20.07
C PRO A 347 -22.37 -26.31 19.74
N LEU A 348 -21.52 -27.17 20.30
CA LEU A 348 -21.56 -28.61 20.03
C LEU A 348 -22.41 -29.39 21.05
N ASN A 349 -22.50 -28.91 22.28
CA ASN A 349 -23.13 -29.67 23.38
C ASN A 349 -24.29 -28.94 24.10
N GLN A 350 -24.65 -27.72 23.68
CA GLN A 350 -25.69 -26.89 24.32
C GLN A 350 -25.54 -26.74 25.84
N LYS A 351 -24.32 -26.77 26.38
CA LYS A 351 -24.07 -26.55 27.81
C LYS A 351 -23.85 -25.08 28.10
N TYR A 352 -24.39 -24.62 29.22
CA TYR A 352 -24.29 -23.25 29.68
C TYR A 352 -23.15 -23.13 30.68
N PHE A 353 -22.31 -22.11 30.51
CA PHE A 353 -21.30 -21.75 31.51
C PHE A 353 -21.60 -20.36 32.05
N ILE A 354 -21.61 -20.24 33.37
CA ILE A 354 -21.69 -18.96 34.06
C ILE A 354 -20.28 -18.65 34.54
N CYS A 355 -19.66 -17.66 33.91
CA CYS A 355 -18.36 -17.15 34.31
C CYS A 355 -18.56 -15.86 35.09
N SER A 356 -18.08 -15.84 36.33
CA SER A 356 -17.98 -14.64 37.15
C SER A 356 -16.50 -14.34 37.41
N SER A 357 -16.16 -13.05 37.44
CA SER A 357 -14.85 -12.58 37.87
C SER A 357 -15.06 -11.60 39.02
N PRO A 358 -14.63 -11.91 40.25
CA PRO A 358 -14.49 -10.88 41.26
C PRO A 358 -13.30 -10.01 40.86
N THR A 359 -13.53 -8.71 40.73
CA THR A 359 -12.48 -7.72 40.51
C THR A 359 -11.55 -7.72 41.72
N ASP A 360 -10.32 -8.21 41.55
CA ASP A 360 -9.26 -8.01 42.54
C ASP A 360 -8.39 -6.80 42.10
N ILE A 361 -8.02 -5.97 43.06
CA ILE A 361 -7.46 -4.61 42.92
C ILE A 361 -6.04 -4.59 42.28
N ASN A 362 -5.52 -5.73 41.82
CA ASN A 362 -4.15 -5.91 41.34
C ASN A 362 -4.02 -6.29 39.85
N ASP A 363 -4.96 -5.88 38.99
CA ASP A 363 -4.88 -6.04 37.51
C ASP A 363 -4.65 -7.48 37.01
N LYS A 364 -5.06 -8.49 37.79
CA LYS A 364 -5.14 -9.89 37.33
C LYS A 364 -6.58 -10.37 37.36
N CYS A 365 -7.25 -10.38 36.20
CA CYS A 365 -8.56 -11.01 36.04
C CYS A 365 -8.42 -12.53 36.11
N ASN A 366 -8.65 -13.11 37.29
CA ASN A 366 -8.95 -14.54 37.40
C ASN A 366 -10.44 -14.74 37.10
N VAL A 367 -10.73 -15.30 35.92
CA VAL A 367 -12.10 -15.67 35.55
C VAL A 367 -12.33 -17.12 36.00
N THR A 368 -13.32 -17.32 36.86
CA THR A 368 -13.71 -18.67 37.30
C THR A 368 -14.99 -19.05 36.57
N CYS A 369 -14.93 -20.02 35.66
CA CYS A 369 -16.10 -20.51 34.94
C CYS A 369 -16.61 -21.79 35.60
N LYS A 370 -17.90 -21.82 35.97
CA LYS A 370 -18.58 -23.04 36.38
C LYS A 370 -19.57 -23.47 35.30
N LEU A 371 -19.63 -24.79 35.06
CA LEU A 371 -20.70 -25.41 34.27
C LEU A 371 -22.02 -25.19 35.05
N ALA A 372 -23.03 -24.62 34.39
CA ALA A 372 -24.35 -24.39 34.98
C ALA A 372 -25.24 -25.62 34.87
#